data_AF-A0A9X5XCK2-F1
#
_entry.id   AF-A0A9X5XCK2-F1
#
_cell.length_a   1.000
_cell.length_b   1.000
_cell.length_c   1.000
_cell.angle_alpha   90.00
_cell.angle_beta   90.00
_cell.angle_gamma   90.00
#
_symmetry.space_group_name_H-M   'P 1'
#
loop_
_entity.id
_entity.type
_entity.pdbx_description
1 polymer ?
#
loop_
_entity_poly.entity_id
_entity_poly.type
_entity_poly.pdbx_seq_one_letter_code
_entity_poly.pdbx_strand_id
1 'polypeptide(L)'
;VLNMLSTITMIRLGKTYGNLMVDVRASNEKLRARSRRIVALATGASDEEIEQALAATDGEVKNAILTLLGGVDGPTAARLLEESDGHLRAALAASTG
;
A
#
# COMPACT_ATOMS: atom_id res chain seq x y z
N VAL A 1 -6.52 21.90 11.64
CA VAL A 1 -5.94 20.88 12.54
C VAL A 1 -5.58 19.65 11.69
N LEU A 2 -4.44 19.67 11.01
CA LEU A 2 -4.06 18.65 9.99
C LEU A 2 -2.74 17.92 10.32
N ASN A 3 -2.25 18.02 11.55
CA ASN A 3 -0.90 17.54 11.92
C ASN A 3 -0.87 16.41 12.96
N MET A 4 -2.01 15.76 13.27
CA MET A 4 -2.07 14.72 14.33
C MET A 4 -2.39 13.29 13.84
N LEU A 5 -2.92 13.11 12.62
CA LEU A 5 -3.21 11.76 12.08
C LEU A 5 -2.00 11.10 11.41
N SER A 6 -0.99 11.87 10.99
CA SER A 6 0.20 11.36 10.30
C SER A 6 1.20 10.65 11.22
N THR A 7 1.08 10.82 12.54
CA THR A 7 2.02 10.21 13.52
C THR A 7 1.60 8.81 13.94
N ILE A 8 0.30 8.48 13.92
CA ILE A 8 -0.20 7.14 14.27
C ILE A 8 -0.11 6.18 13.06
N THR A 9 -0.27 6.69 11.83
CA THR A 9 -0.16 5.88 10.61
C THR A 9 1.28 5.40 10.37
N MET A 10 2.28 6.25 10.64
CA MET A 10 3.70 5.94 10.42
C MET A 10 4.24 4.83 11.34
N ILE A 11 3.69 4.66 12.55
CA ILE A 11 4.22 3.73 13.57
C ILE A 11 3.77 2.27 13.33
N ARG A 12 2.72 2.02 12.52
CA ARG A 12 2.17 0.67 12.27
C ARG A 12 2.50 0.08 10.90
N LEU A 13 3.15 0.84 10.01
CA LEU A 13 3.57 0.43 8.66
C LEU A 13 4.52 -0.79 8.61
N GLY A 14 5.03 -1.26 9.77
CA GLY A 14 5.77 -2.52 9.90
C GLY A 14 5.22 -3.54 10.91
N LYS A 15 4.25 -3.18 11.79
CA LYS A 15 3.75 -4.10 12.84
C LYS A 15 2.26 -4.41 12.77
N THR A 16 1.49 -3.77 11.89
CA THR A 16 0.05 -4.08 11.79
C THR A 16 -0.50 -4.00 10.38
N TYR A 17 0.04 -4.90 9.55
CA TYR A 17 -0.75 -5.68 8.60
C TYR A 17 -0.75 -7.15 9.05
N GLY A 18 -0.97 -7.37 10.37
CA GLY A 18 -0.80 -8.67 11.04
C GLY A 18 -2.00 -9.12 11.87
N ASN A 19 -3.19 -8.53 11.68
CA ASN A 19 -4.46 -9.10 12.14
C ASN A 19 -5.73 -8.43 11.54
N LEU A 20 -5.60 -7.61 10.50
CA LEU A 20 -6.73 -7.32 9.62
C LEU A 20 -6.59 -8.30 8.47
N MET A 21 -7.67 -9.01 8.17
CA MET A 21 -7.82 -9.97 7.08
C MET A 21 -7.45 -9.31 5.74
N VAL A 22 -6.14 -9.22 5.45
CA VAL A 22 -5.59 -8.72 4.17
C VAL A 22 -5.79 -9.77 3.08
N ASP A 23 -6.14 -11.00 3.47
CA ASP A 23 -6.51 -12.12 2.60
C ASP A 23 -7.93 -12.00 2.02
N VAL A 24 -8.56 -10.84 2.14
CA VAL A 24 -9.78 -10.58 1.39
C VAL A 24 -9.37 -9.90 0.10
N ARG A 25 -9.18 -10.73 -0.95
CA ARG A 25 -9.32 -10.27 -2.34
C ARG A 25 -10.39 -9.19 -2.36
N ALA A 26 -10.11 -8.05 -2.97
CA ALA A 26 -11.06 -6.94 -3.06
C ALA A 26 -12.24 -7.28 -4.00
N SER A 27 -12.87 -8.44 -3.81
CA SER A 27 -14.06 -8.91 -4.51
C SER A 27 -15.32 -8.17 -4.07
N ASN A 28 -15.27 -7.41 -2.96
CA ASN A 28 -16.37 -6.57 -2.48
C ASN A 28 -16.03 -5.07 -2.61
N GLU A 29 -16.92 -4.31 -3.23
CA GLU A 29 -16.84 -2.86 -3.48
C GLU A 29 -16.52 -2.04 -2.22
N LYS A 30 -17.04 -2.48 -1.06
CA LYS A 30 -16.78 -1.90 0.27
C LYS A 30 -15.33 -1.99 0.71
N LEU A 31 -14.61 -3.04 0.31
CA LEU A 31 -13.19 -3.22 0.65
C LEU A 31 -12.29 -2.42 -0.29
N ARG A 32 -12.66 -2.30 -1.57
CA ARG A 32 -11.97 -1.38 -2.51
C ARG A 32 -11.95 0.06 -2.02
N ALA A 33 -13.08 0.57 -1.54
CA ALA A 33 -13.16 1.92 -0.98
C ALA A 33 -12.23 2.12 0.23
N ARG A 34 -12.10 1.10 1.08
CA ARG A 34 -11.19 1.12 2.23
C ARG A 34 -9.73 1.09 1.78
N SER A 35 -9.40 0.21 0.84
CA SER A 35 -8.07 0.11 0.24
C SER A 35 -7.64 1.45 -0.37
N ARG A 36 -8.48 2.08 -1.19
CA ARG A 36 -8.21 3.41 -1.75
C ARG A 36 -7.90 4.44 -0.69
N ARG A 37 -8.70 4.50 0.37
CA ARG A 37 -8.49 5.46 1.45
C ARG A 37 -7.15 5.27 2.15
N ILE A 38 -6.71 4.02 2.33
CA ILE A 38 -5.41 3.72 2.93
C ILE A 38 -4.28 4.14 1.99
N VAL A 39 -4.38 3.81 0.70
CA VAL A 39 -3.38 4.22 -0.29
C VAL A 39 -3.32 5.74 -0.38
N ALA A 40 -4.45 6.44 -0.49
CA ALA A 40 -4.51 7.91 -0.52
C ALA A 40 -3.83 8.55 0.70
N LEU A 41 -4.07 8.02 1.89
CA LEU A 41 -3.44 8.52 3.11
C LEU A 41 -1.93 8.22 3.17
N ALA A 42 -1.47 7.14 2.52
CA ALA A 42 -0.07 6.72 2.51
C ALA A 42 0.75 7.41 1.42
N THR A 43 0.17 7.62 0.24
CA THR A 43 0.86 8.11 -0.95
C THR A 43 0.56 9.56 -1.27
N GLY A 44 -0.60 10.07 -0.84
CA GLY A 44 -1.10 11.38 -1.26
C GLY A 44 -1.44 11.48 -2.75
N ALA A 45 -1.47 10.35 -3.47
CA ALA A 45 -1.80 10.28 -4.88
C ALA A 45 -3.28 10.59 -5.14
N SER A 46 -3.60 10.92 -6.39
CA SER A 46 -4.97 11.15 -6.83
C SER A 46 -5.78 9.85 -6.84
N ASP A 47 -7.11 9.96 -6.73
CA ASP A 47 -8.00 8.79 -6.78
C ASP A 47 -7.79 7.95 -8.06
N GLU A 48 -7.49 8.60 -9.19
CA GLU A 48 -7.23 7.94 -10.48
C GLU A 48 -5.93 7.12 -10.44
N GLU A 49 -4.84 7.66 -9.91
CA GLU A 49 -3.57 6.94 -9.77
C GLU A 49 -3.71 5.76 -8.80
N ILE A 50 -4.46 5.96 -7.71
CA ILE A 50 -4.71 4.91 -6.72
C ILE A 50 -5.52 3.77 -7.33
N GLU A 51 -6.51 4.10 -8.16
CA GLU A 51 -7.32 3.11 -8.86
C GLU A 51 -6.52 2.29 -9.85
N GLN A 52 -5.68 2.96 -10.64
CA GLN A 52 -4.79 2.30 -11.57
C GLN A 52 -3.80 1.40 -10.84
N ALA A 53 -3.21 1.88 -9.73
CA ALA A 53 -2.29 1.09 -8.92
C ALA A 53 -2.98 -0.13 -8.29
N LEU A 54 -4.16 0.05 -7.69
CA LEU A 54 -4.93 -1.05 -7.11
C LEU A 54 -5.42 -2.04 -8.17
N ALA A 55 -5.76 -1.59 -9.38
CA ALA A 55 -6.13 -2.48 -10.47
C ALA A 55 -4.94 -3.28 -10.98
N ALA A 56 -3.77 -2.64 -11.10
CA ALA A 56 -2.53 -3.28 -11.53
C ALA A 56 -1.99 -4.29 -10.51
N THR A 57 -2.39 -4.19 -9.24
CA THR A 57 -1.93 -5.07 -8.15
C THR A 57 -2.99 -6.04 -7.65
N ASP A 58 -4.05 -6.30 -8.43
CA ASP A 58 -5.17 -7.18 -8.04
C ASP A 58 -5.86 -6.79 -6.70
N GLY A 59 -5.80 -5.50 -6.35
CA GLY A 59 -6.35 -4.95 -5.12
C GLY A 59 -5.41 -5.01 -3.91
N GLU A 60 -4.17 -5.46 -4.08
CA GLU A 60 -3.16 -5.46 -3.03
C GLU A 60 -2.70 -4.05 -2.67
N VAL A 61 -3.05 -3.59 -1.47
CA VAL A 61 -2.76 -2.25 -0.96
C VAL A 61 -1.27 -2.01 -0.82
N LYS A 62 -0.52 -3.01 -0.32
CA LYS A 62 0.93 -2.87 -0.12
C LYS A 62 1.64 -2.71 -1.45
N ASN A 63 1.28 -3.53 -2.43
CA ASN A 63 1.84 -3.44 -3.77
C ASN A 63 1.45 -2.10 -4.42
N ALA A 64 0.20 -1.64 -4.29
CA ALA A 64 -0.23 -0.36 -4.84
C ALA A 64 0.52 0.84 -4.22
N ILE A 65 0.83 0.79 -2.92
CA ILE A 65 1.65 1.83 -2.28
C ILE A 65 3.09 1.78 -2.82
N LEU A 66 3.66 0.58 -3.01
CA LEU A 66 4.99 0.40 -3.57
C LEU A 66 5.09 0.87 -5.03
N THR A 67 4.08 0.60 -5.86
CA THR A 67 4.08 1.06 -7.24
C THR A 67 3.99 2.59 -7.32
N LEU A 68 3.16 3.21 -6.47
CA LEU A 68 3.00 4.67 -6.45
C LEU A 68 4.20 5.41 -5.83
N LEU A 69 4.74 4.94 -4.71
CA LEU A 69 5.86 5.61 -4.02
C LEU A 69 7.22 5.19 -4.56
N GLY A 70 7.37 3.92 -4.94
CA GLY A 70 8.61 3.35 -5.45
C GLY A 70 8.74 3.46 -6.97
N GLY A 71 7.69 3.84 -7.70
CA GLY A 71 7.72 3.98 -9.15
C GLY A 71 7.98 2.66 -9.89
N VAL A 72 7.68 1.53 -9.26
CA VAL A 72 7.88 0.18 -9.80
C VAL A 72 6.57 -0.40 -10.33
N ASP A 73 6.66 -1.42 -11.19
CA ASP A 73 5.50 -2.18 -11.65
C ASP A 73 4.99 -3.16 -10.59
N GLY A 74 3.73 -3.60 -10.72
CA GLY A 74 3.07 -4.52 -9.77
C GLY A 74 3.88 -5.80 -9.46
N PRO A 75 4.42 -6.50 -10.47
CA PRO A 75 5.30 -7.65 -10.27
C PRO A 75 6.57 -7.32 -9.47
N THR A 76 7.25 -6.21 -9.77
CA THR A 76 8.43 -5.78 -9.02
C THR A 76 8.08 -5.39 -7.59
N ALA A 77 6.96 -4.69 -7.38
CA ALA A 77 6.46 -4.38 -6.04
C ALA A 77 6.21 -5.64 -5.20
N ALA A 78 5.59 -6.67 -5.79
CA ALA A 78 5.35 -7.95 -5.12
C ALA A 78 6.68 -8.63 -4.73
N ARG A 79 7.64 -8.70 -5.65
CA ARG A 79 8.97 -9.27 -5.39
C ARG A 79 9.71 -8.54 -4.28
N LEU A 80 9.76 -7.20 -4.32
CA LEU A 80 10.43 -6.39 -3.30
C LEU A 80 9.77 -6.56 -1.92
N LEU A 81 8.44 -6.73 -1.90
CA LEU A 81 7.69 -6.95 -0.68
C LEU A 81 7.97 -8.34 -0.10
N GLU A 82 8.08 -9.36 -0.94
CA GLU A 82 8.49 -10.72 -0.54
C GLU A 82 9.93 -10.74 0.01
N GLU A 83 10.87 -10.11 -0.71
CA GLU A 83 12.27 -9.96 -0.27
C GLU A 83 12.41 -9.19 1.06
N SER A 84 11.40 -8.39 1.38
CA SER A 84 11.33 -7.59 2.61
C SER A 84 10.49 -8.23 3.71
N ASP A 85 10.15 -9.52 3.62
CA ASP A 85 9.29 -10.23 4.59
C ASP A 85 7.94 -9.51 4.84
N GLY A 86 7.38 -8.89 3.80
CA GLY A 86 6.12 -8.14 3.91
C GLY A 86 6.23 -6.75 4.55
N HIS A 87 7.45 -6.26 4.80
CA HIS A 87 7.72 -4.93 5.37
C HIS A 87 7.77 -3.86 4.28
N LEU A 88 6.70 -3.06 4.18
CA LEU A 88 6.58 -2.02 3.16
C LEU A 88 7.72 -0.99 3.18
N ARG A 89 8.21 -0.64 4.38
CA ARG A 89 9.32 0.32 4.54
C ARG A 89 10.64 -0.22 3.99
N ALA A 90 10.92 -1.50 4.17
CA ALA A 90 12.13 -2.13 3.64
C ALA A 90 12.04 -2.26 2.12
N ALA A 91 10.87 -2.64 1.60
CA ALA A 91 10.64 -2.73 0.16
C ALA A 91 10.78 -1.38 -0.55
N LEU A 92 10.27 -0.28 0.04
CA LEU A 92 10.43 1.07 -0.50
C LEU A 92 11.89 1.56 -0.46
N ALA A 93 12.63 1.19 0.59
CA ALA A 93 14.06 1.48 0.64
C ALA A 93 14.82 0.72 -0.46
N ALA A 94 14.40 -0.52 -0.77
CA ALA A 94 14.99 -1.33 -1.83
C ALA A 94 14.59 -0.85 -3.24
N SER A 95 13.42 -0.25 -3.43
CA SER A 95 12.99 0.31 -4.73
C SER A 95 13.68 1.63 -5.08
N THR A 96 14.15 2.38 -4.08
CA THR A 96 14.76 3.71 -4.23
C THR A 96 16.30 3.64 -4.26
N GLY A 97 16.86 2.42 -4.30
CA GLY A 97 18.29 2.14 -4.28
C GLY A 97 18.92 2.06 -5.67
#